data_AF-A0AA38GEN6-F1
#
_entry.id   AF-A0AA38GEN6-F1
#
_cell.length_a   1.000
_cell.length_b   1.000
_cell.length_c   1.000
_cell.angle_alpha   90.00
_cell.angle_beta   90.00
_cell.angle_gamma   90.00
#
_symmetry.space_group_name_H-M   'P 1'
#
loop_
_entity.id
_entity.type
_entity.pdbx_description
1 polymer ?
#
loop_
_entity_poly.entity_id
_entity_poly.type
_entity_poly.pdbx_seq_one_letter_code
_entity_poly.pdbx_strand_id
1 'polypeptide(L)' 'NRCNLGYAFVNFTSAKATWKLYKEFHMHQWAIFNSKKICEITYARLQGRRLLEDHFRNARLECDTDNYLPLVFDPPRNG' A
#
# COMPACT_ATOMS: atom_id res chain seq x y z
N ASN A 1 8.02 -19.04 -5.05
CA ASN A 1 7.94 -18.38 -3.72
C ASN A 1 6.78 -17.40 -3.78
N ARG A 2 5.66 -17.67 -3.11
CA ARG A 2 4.46 -16.80 -3.11
C ARG A 2 4.63 -15.70 -2.06
N CYS A 3 5.38 -14.66 -2.39
CA CYS A 3 5.77 -13.61 -1.44
C CYS A 3 5.58 -12.22 -2.06
N ASN A 4 5.36 -11.21 -1.22
CA ASN A 4 5.35 -9.81 -1.65
C ASN A 4 6.79 -9.31 -1.90
N LEU A 5 6.88 -8.16 -2.58
CA LEU A 5 8.15 -7.47 -2.87
C LEU A 5 8.72 -6.68 -1.68
N GLY A 6 8.01 -6.65 -0.53
CA GLY A 6 8.43 -5.93 0.67
C GLY A 6 7.99 -4.47 0.76
N TYR A 7 7.21 -3.97 -0.19
CA TYR A 7 6.64 -2.62 -0.18
C TYR A 7 5.21 -2.61 -0.73
N ALA A 8 4.47 -1.54 -0.43
CA ALA A 8 3.12 -1.32 -0.92
C ALA A 8 2.84 0.18 -1.11
N PHE A 9 1.90 0.50 -1.98
CA PHE A 9 1.37 1.85 -2.16
C PHE A 9 -0.06 1.92 -1.61
N VAL A 10 -0.37 2.96 -0.85
CA VAL A 10 -1.72 3.21 -0.32
C VAL A 10 -2.06 4.68 -0.55
N ASN A 11 -3.18 4.93 -1.24
CA ASN A 11 -3.68 6.28 -1.46
C ASN A 11 -4.90 6.54 -0.56
N PHE A 12 -4.77 7.48 0.38
CA PHE A 12 -5.87 7.89 1.25
C PHE A 12 -6.69 9.01 0.64
N THR A 13 -7.94 9.16 1.09
CA THR A 13 -8.82 10.27 0.70
C THR A 13 -8.59 11.53 1.51
N SER A 14 -7.92 11.45 2.66
CA SER A 14 -7.59 12.60 3.50
C SER A 14 -6.21 12.45 4.13
N ALA A 15 -5.50 13.58 4.27
CA ALA A 15 -4.20 13.62 4.95
C ALA A 15 -4.30 13.19 6.42
N LYS A 16 -5.46 13.41 7.08
CA LYS A 16 -5.72 12.98 8.45
C LYS A 16 -5.66 11.46 8.59
N ALA A 17 -6.22 10.71 7.63
CA ALA A 17 -6.15 9.26 7.63
C ALA A 17 -4.71 8.77 7.41
N THR A 18 -3.97 9.37 6.47
CA THR A 18 -2.54 9.09 6.27
C THR A 18 -1.74 9.29 7.55
N TRP A 19 -2.01 10.39 8.27
CA TRP A 19 -1.31 10.71 9.52
C TRP A 19 -1.58 9.70 10.64
N LYS A 20 -2.83 9.23 10.79
CA LYS A 20 -3.16 8.18 11.76
C LYS A 20 -2.37 6.90 11.47
N LEU A 21 -2.37 6.45 10.21
CA LEU A 21 -1.64 5.26 9.80
C LEU A 21 -0.13 5.42 9.99
N TYR A 22 0.42 6.59 9.65
CA TYR A 22 1.83 6.89 9.89
C TYR A 22 2.19 6.79 11.37
N LYS A 23 1.40 7.41 12.26
CA LYS A 23 1.65 7.35 13.70
C LYS A 23 1.61 5.92 14.27
N GLU A 24 0.71 5.10 13.76
CA GLU A 24 0.49 3.74 14.27
C GLU A 24 1.56 2.76 13.76
N PHE A 25 1.91 2.85 12.47
CA PHE A 25 2.70 1.82 11.81
C PHE A 25 4.14 2.24 11.48
N HIS A 26 4.45 3.53 11.41
CA HIS A 26 5.82 3.94 11.13
C HIS A 26 6.75 3.53 12.27
N MET A 27 7.88 2.91 11.93
CA MET A 27 8.84 2.29 12.85
C MET A 27 8.27 1.12 13.67
N HIS A 28 7.10 0.59 13.30
CA HIS A 28 6.53 -0.58 13.94
C HIS A 28 7.21 -1.86 13.46
N GLN A 29 7.58 -2.76 14.36
CA GLN A 29 8.13 -4.06 13.99
C GLN A 29 6.99 -5.04 13.67
N TRP A 30 7.08 -5.71 12.52
CA TRP A 30 6.14 -6.77 12.17
C TRP A 30 6.36 -8.00 13.06
N ALA A 31 5.48 -8.22 14.05
CA ALA A 31 5.58 -9.36 14.97
C ALA A 31 5.13 -10.72 14.38
N ILE A 32 4.70 -10.75 13.11
CA ILE A 32 4.15 -11.94 12.46
C ILE A 32 5.27 -12.70 11.73
N PHE A 33 5.19 -14.04 11.70
CA PHE A 33 6.12 -14.94 11.01
C PHE A 33 7.59 -14.81 11.47
N ASN A 34 7.83 -14.47 12.74
CA ASN A 34 9.16 -14.19 13.29
C ASN A 34 9.93 -13.11 12.49
N SER A 35 9.20 -12.19 11.86
CA SER A 35 9.80 -11.12 11.09
C SER A 35 10.54 -10.15 12.02
N LYS A 36 11.75 -9.77 11.62
CA LYS A 36 12.52 -8.68 12.22
C LYS A 36 12.38 -7.37 11.43
N LYS A 37 11.52 -7.35 10.41
CA LYS A 37 11.32 -6.17 9.56
C LYS A 37 10.62 -5.07 10.36
N ILE A 38 11.13 -3.85 10.21
CA ILE A 38 10.54 -2.62 10.74
C ILE A 38 9.81 -1.94 9.58
N CYS A 39 8.57 -1.51 9.81
CA CYS A 39 7.77 -0.80 8.83
C CYS A 39 8.26 0.63 8.68
N GLU A 40 8.68 0.99 7.46
CA GLU A 40 8.96 2.36 7.09
C GLU A 40 7.84 2.89 6.20
N ILE A 41 7.46 4.15 6.40
CA ILE A 41 6.38 4.81 5.66
C ILE A 41 6.95 6.12 5.16
N THR A 42 6.93 6.30 3.85
CA THR A 42 7.43 7.48 3.16
C THR A 42 6.43 7.91 2.09
N TYR A 43 6.56 9.14 1.62
CA TYR A 43 5.75 9.60 0.50
C TYR A 43 6.14 8.88 -0.78
N ALA A 44 5.14 8.34 -1.48
CA ALA A 44 5.34 7.79 -2.80
C ALA A 44 5.74 8.88 -3.81
N ARG A 45 6.59 8.54 -4.78
CA ARG A 45 6.94 9.45 -5.89
C ARG A 45 5.72 9.83 -6.74
N LEU A 46 4.81 8.89 -6.94
CA LEU A 46 3.53 9.11 -7.61
C LEU A 46 2.47 9.41 -6.54
N GLN A 47 1.88 10.61 -6.59
CA GLN A 47 0.90 11.06 -5.61
C GLN A 47 -0.48 11.21 -6.24
N GLY A 48 -1.51 10.75 -5.52
CA GLY A 48 -2.90 10.85 -5.95
C GLY A 48 -3.39 9.65 -6.77
N ARG A 49 -4.68 9.36 -6.61
CA ARG A 49 -5.37 8.21 -7.20
C ARG A 49 -5.21 8.12 -8.72
N ARG A 50 -5.45 9.21 -9.44
CA ARG A 50 -5.39 9.21 -10.92
C ARG A 50 -4.02 8.82 -11.45
N LEU A 51 -2.94 9.37 -10.89
CA LEU A 51 -1.58 9.04 -11.31
C LEU A 51 -1.24 7.58 -10.99
N LEU A 52 -1.74 7.05 -9.87
CA LEU A 52 -1.56 5.64 -9.50
C LEU A 52 -2.31 4.72 -10.48
N GLU A 53 -3.57 5.03 -10.78
CA GLU A 53 -4.39 4.30 -11.76
C GLU A 53 -3.73 4.33 -13.14
N ASP A 54 -3.30 5.49 -13.63
CA ASP A 54 -2.66 5.62 -14.94
C ASP A 54 -1.32 4.85 -15.00
N HIS A 55 -0.56 4.85 -13.91
CA HIS A 55 0.69 4.09 -13.81
C HIS A 55 0.46 2.58 -13.88
N PHE A 56 -0.55 2.07 -13.17
CA PHE A 56 -0.83 0.63 -13.11
C PHE A 56 -1.78 0.13 -14.22
N ARG A 57 -2.43 1.01 -14.98
CA ARG A 57 -3.38 0.66 -16.04
C ARG A 57 -2.81 -0.33 -17.06
N ASN A 58 -1.53 -0.15 -17.42
CA ASN A 58 -0.82 -0.99 -18.40
C ASN A 58 0.31 -1.80 -17.75
N ALA A 59 0.40 -1.80 -16.42
CA ALA A 59 1.42 -2.57 -15.73
C ALA A 59 1.12 -4.07 -15.90
N ARG A 60 2.07 -4.81 -16.47
CA ARG A 60 1.99 -6.27 -16.52
C ARG A 60 2.39 -6.81 -15.15
N LEU A 61 1.41 -6.96 -14.28
CA LEU A 61 1.59 -7.66 -13.02
C LEU A 61 1.57 -9.15 -13.31
N GLU A 62 2.71 -9.81 -13.13
CA GLU A 62 2.80 -11.28 -13.21
C GLU A 62 2.05 -11.87 -12.01
N CYS A 63 0.75 -12.09 -12.21
CA CYS A 63 -0.17 -12.49 -11.16
C CYS A 63 -1.09 -13.57 -11.72
N ASP A 64 -1.05 -14.74 -11.11
CA ASP A 64 -1.88 -15.89 -11.53
C ASP A 64 -3.37 -15.70 -11.19
N THR A 65 -3.70 -14.71 -10.36
CA THR A 65 -5.07 -14.45 -9.89
C THR A 65 -5.33 -12.95 -9.66
N ASP A 66 -6.59 -12.55 -9.79
CA ASP A 66 -7.05 -11.17 -9.56
C ASP A 66 -6.80 -10.68 -8.12
N ASN A 67 -6.60 -11.59 -7.17
CA ASN A 67 -6.32 -11.26 -5.76
C ASN A 67 -5.00 -10.48 -5.55
N TYR A 68 -4.14 -10.43 -6.57
CA TYR A 68 -2.87 -9.71 -6.53
C TYR A 68 -2.91 -8.38 -7.30
N LEU A 69 -4.07 -8.01 -7.88
CA LEU A 69 -4.25 -6.74 -8.57
C LEU A 69 -4.45 -5.58 -7.57
N PRO A 70 -4.11 -4.33 -7.95
CA PRO A 70 -4.39 -3.15 -7.15
C PRO A 70 -5.88 -3.02 -6.86
N LEU A 71 -6.21 -2.65 -5.62
CA LEU A 71 -7.59 -2.50 -5.17
C LEU A 71 -7.99 -1.04 -5.06
N VAL A 72 -9.22 -0.74 -5.47
CA VAL A 72 -9.90 0.53 -5.24
C VAL A 72 -11.14 0.26 -4.40
N PHE A 73 -11.29 0.97 -3.29
CA PHE A 73 -12.45 0.85 -2.41
C PHE A 73 -13.48 1.93 -2.73
N ASP A 74 -14.71 1.50 -3.03
CA ASP A 74 -15.87 2.37 -3.18
C ASP A 74 -17.06 1.76 -2.40
N PRO A 75 -17.56 2.43 -1.34
CA PRO A 75 -17.10 3.71 -0.82
C PRO A 75 -15.70 3.65 -0.21
N PRO A 76 -14.98 4.79 -0.10
CA PRO A 76 -13.69 4.84 0.57
C PRO A 76 -13.77 4.37 2.02
N ARG A 77 -12.74 3.65 2.48
CA ARG A 77 -12.67 3.21 3.89
C ARG A 77 -12.25 4.37 4.79
N ASN A 78 -12.88 4.44 5.95
CA ASN A 78 -12.61 5.39 7.02
C ASN A 78 -11.32 4.99 7.74
N GLY A 79 -10.18 5.44 7.22
CA GLY A 79 -8.88 5.25 7.87
C GLY A 79 -8.81 5.69 9.33
#